data_AF-A0A222MX20-F1
#
_entry.id   AF-A0A222MX20-F1
#
_cell.length_a   1.000
_cell.length_b   1.000
_cell.length_c   1.000
_cell.angle_alpha   90.00
_cell.angle_beta   90.00
_cell.angle_gamma   90.00
#
_symmetry.space_group_name_H-M   'P 1'
#
loop_
_entity.id
_entity.type
_entity.pdbx_description
1 polymer ?
#
loop_
_entity_poly.entity_id
_entity_poly.type
_entity_poly.pdbx_seq_one_letter_code
_entity_poly.pdbx_strand_id
1 'polypeptide(L)' 'MENLSLKEISKAIKQAGFRSKAEFARKMGLNVVTVNSWGIKNQPPLYFKQVLEWAKKAKKYDELMKES' A
#
# COMPACT_ATOMS: atom_id res chain seq x y z
N MET A 1 13.18 -13.93 2.23
CA MET A 1 12.06 -12.97 2.26
C MET A 1 12.54 -11.72 2.96
N GLU A 2 12.47 -10.58 2.29
CA GLU A 2 12.91 -9.30 2.86
C GLU A 2 11.90 -8.86 3.92
N ASN A 3 12.32 -8.78 5.18
CA ASN A 3 11.45 -8.34 6.26
C ASN A 3 11.34 -6.81 6.20
N LEU A 4 10.13 -6.32 5.93
CA LEU A 4 9.85 -4.89 5.92
C LEU A 4 9.55 -4.43 7.35
N SER A 5 10.19 -3.34 7.75
CA SER A 5 9.88 -2.63 8.99
C SER A 5 8.56 -1.86 8.87
N LEU A 6 7.95 -1.57 10.01
CA LEU A 6 6.76 -0.70 10.10
C LEU A 6 6.93 0.62 9.32
N LYS A 7 8.11 1.24 9.40
CA LYS A 7 8.42 2.51 8.75
C LYS A 7 8.46 2.36 7.22
N GLU A 8 9.08 1.31 6.71
CA GLU A 8 9.17 1.04 5.28
C GLU A 8 7.79 0.74 4.68
N ILE A 9 6.96 -0.03 5.38
CA ILE A 9 5.58 -0.32 4.96
C ILE A 9 4.76 0.97 4.88
N SER A 10 4.82 1.80 5.92
CA SER A 10 4.14 3.09 5.96
C SER A 10 4.59 4.01 4.83
N LYS A 11 5.91 4.06 4.57
CA LYS A 11 6.49 4.85 3.48
C LYS A 11 6.04 4.35 2.11
N ALA A 12 6.08 3.04 1.87
CA ALA A 12 5.71 2.43 0.60
C ALA A 12 4.23 2.65 0.26
N ILE A 13 3.34 2.50 1.26
CA ILE A 13 1.90 2.80 1.11
C ILE A 13 1.67 4.27 0.76
N LYS A 14 2.38 5.19 1.40
CA LYS A 14 2.29 6.63 1.09
C LYS A 14 2.80 6.96 -0.31
N GLN A 15 3.91 6.38 -0.71
CA GLN A 15 4.46 6.54 -2.07
C GLN A 15 3.54 5.98 -3.16
N ALA A 16 2.70 5.00 -2.82
CA ALA A 16 1.68 4.48 -3.73
C ALA A 16 0.41 5.34 -3.81
N GLY A 17 0.36 6.46 -3.08
CA GLY A 17 -0.73 7.43 -3.16
C GLY A 17 -1.80 7.31 -2.06
N PHE A 18 -1.65 6.39 -1.10
CA PHE A 18 -2.56 6.29 0.04
C PHE A 18 -2.08 7.18 1.19
N ARG A 19 -2.99 7.90 1.88
CA ARG A 19 -2.61 8.81 2.97
C ARG A 19 -2.19 8.06 4.23
N SER A 20 -2.72 6.85 4.44
CA SER A 20 -2.46 6.05 5.64
C SER A 20 -2.62 4.54 5.41
N LYS A 21 -2.08 3.74 6.33
CA LYS A 21 -2.31 2.28 6.39
C LYS A 21 -3.79 1.92 6.51
N ALA A 22 -4.56 2.71 7.26
CA ALA A 22 -5.98 2.50 7.43
C ALA A 22 -6.76 2.76 6.13
N GLU A 23 -6.38 3.79 5.38
CA GLU A 23 -6.97 4.05 4.06
C GLU A 23 -6.64 2.94 3.07
N PHE A 24 -5.37 2.52 3.01
CA PHE A 24 -4.94 1.38 2.20
C PHE A 24 -5.76 0.13 2.52
N ALA A 25 -5.91 -0.20 3.81
CA ALA A 25 -6.69 -1.34 4.25
C ALA A 25 -8.14 -1.27 3.76
N ARG A 26 -8.81 -0.11 3.93
CA ARG A 26 -10.19 0.10 3.46
C ARG A 26 -10.32 -0.04 1.94
N LYS A 27 -9.39 0.54 1.17
CA LYS A 27 -9.40 0.47 -0.30
C LYS A 27 -9.14 -0.93 -0.83
N MET A 28 -8.36 -1.73 -0.10
CA MET A 28 -8.01 -3.10 -0.48
C MET A 28 -8.94 -4.16 0.12
N GLY A 29 -10.00 -3.76 0.84
CA GLY A 29 -10.91 -4.70 1.51
C GLY A 29 -10.26 -5.51 2.64
N LEU A 30 -9.17 -4.99 3.23
CA LEU A 30 -8.43 -5.64 4.31
C LEU A 30 -8.85 -5.10 5.68
N ASN A 31 -8.70 -5.93 6.70
CA ASN A 31 -8.86 -5.48 8.07
C ASN A 31 -7.72 -4.51 8.46
N VAL A 32 -8.09 -3.34 8.99
CA VAL A 32 -7.16 -2.28 9.41
C VAL A 32 -6.17 -2.78 10.48
N VAL A 33 -6.62 -3.63 11.41
CA VAL A 33 -5.78 -4.21 12.47
C VAL A 33 -4.69 -5.09 11.87
N THR A 34 -5.03 -5.89 10.86
CA THR A 34 -4.08 -6.75 10.14
C THR A 34 -2.98 -5.90 9.51
N VAL A 35 -3.35 -4.87 8.74
CA VAL A 35 -2.37 -3.98 8.09
C VAL A 35 -1.54 -3.19 9.13
N ASN A 36 -2.14 -2.81 10.25
CA ASN A 36 -1.43 -2.12 11.32
C ASN A 36 -0.40 -3.02 12.02
N SER A 37 -0.65 -4.33 12.07
CA SER A 37 0.27 -5.33 12.64
C SER A 37 1.49 -5.64 11.75
N TRP A 38 1.45 -5.21 10.47
CA TRP A 38 2.55 -5.45 9.55
C TRP A 38 3.82 -4.70 9.94
N GLY A 39 4.96 -5.39 9.88
CA GLY A 39 6.26 -4.87 10.30
C GLY A 39 6.45 -4.78 11.81
N ILE A 40 5.50 -5.31 12.60
CA ILE A 40 5.59 -5.46 14.07
C ILE A 40 5.46 -6.93 14.44
N LYS A 41 4.34 -7.55 14.07
CA LYS A 41 4.01 -8.94 14.41
C LYS A 41 4.05 -9.85 13.19
N ASN A 42 3.63 -9.33 12.04
CA ASN A 42 3.52 -10.09 10.79
C ASN A 42 4.23 -9.35 9.66
N GLN A 43 4.66 -10.09 8.63
CA GLN A 43 5.08 -9.48 7.37
C GLN A 43 3.87 -9.31 6.45
N PRO A 44 3.86 -8.28 5.58
CA PRO A 44 2.86 -8.17 4.54
C PRO A 44 2.96 -9.37 3.58
N PRO A 45 1.86 -9.74 2.91
CA PRO A 45 1.85 -10.86 1.98
C PRO A 45 2.75 -10.59 0.76
N LEU A 46 3.17 -11.66 0.07
CA LEU A 46 4.11 -11.58 -1.07
C LEU A 46 3.64 -10.62 -2.18
N TYR A 47 2.34 -10.53 -2.41
CA TYR A 47 1.75 -9.66 -3.43
C TYR A 47 1.75 -8.17 -3.04
N PHE A 48 2.10 -7.81 -1.81
CA PHE A 48 2.02 -6.43 -1.30
C PHE A 48 2.77 -5.44 -2.19
N LYS A 49 4.02 -5.76 -2.55
CA LYS A 49 4.84 -4.88 -3.42
C LYS A 49 4.16 -4.69 -4.79
N GLN A 50 3.64 -5.76 -5.38
CA GLN A 50 2.97 -5.72 -6.67
C GLN A 50 1.71 -4.84 -6.63
N VAL A 51 0.90 -4.96 -5.57
CA VAL A 51 -0.31 -4.14 -5.37
C VAL A 51 0.04 -2.65 -5.27
N LEU A 52 1.12 -2.29 -4.57
CA LEU A 52 1.57 -0.90 -4.50
C LEU A 52 2.03 -0.37 -5.87
N GLU A 53 2.72 -1.18 -6.67
CA GLU A 53 3.12 -0.78 -8.02
C GLU A 53 1.91 -0.60 -8.95
N TRP A 54 0.91 -1.47 -8.87
CA TRP A 54 -0.35 -1.28 -9.59
C TRP A 54 -1.08 -0.02 -9.14
N ALA A 55 -1.12 0.29 -7.85
CA ALA A 55 -1.73 1.51 -7.35
C ALA A 55 -1.02 2.77 -7.89
N LYS A 56 0.32 2.77 -7.98
CA LYS A 56 1.08 3.86 -8.61
C LYS A 56 0.72 4.02 -10.09
N LYS A 57 0.65 2.92 -10.84
CA LYS A 57 0.32 2.93 -12.27
C LYS A 57 -1.11 3.41 -12.52
N ALA A 58 -2.07 2.93 -11.73
CA ALA A 58 -3.47 3.36 -11.82
C ALA A 58 -3.60 4.86 -11.57
N LYS A 59 -2.93 5.39 -10.53
CA LYS A 59 -2.93 6.82 -10.27
C LYS A 59 -2.37 7.64 -11.44
N LYS A 60 -1.26 7.20 -12.03
CA LYS A 60 -0.66 7.86 -13.21
C LYS A 60 -1.61 7.83 -14.41
N TYR A 61 -2.32 6.72 -14.60
CA TYR A 61 -3.32 6.61 -15.67
C TYR A 61 -4.51 7.56 -15.44
N ASP A 62 -5.03 7.64 -14.21
CA ASP A 62 -6.10 8.57 -13.84
C ASP A 62 -5.70 10.04 -14.03
N GLU A 63 -4.42 10.38 -13.83
CA GLU A 63 -3.88 11.72 -14.10
C GLU A 63 -3.85 12.03 -15.60
N LEU A 64 -3.35 11.10 -16.43
CA LEU A 64 -3.29 11.27 -17.90
C LEU A 64 -4.69 11.38 -18.54
N MET A 65 -5.65 10.58 -18.07
CA MET A 65 -7.01 10.58 -18.62
C MET A 65 -7.85 11.79 -18.20
N LYS A 66 -7.43 12.55 -17.18
CA LYS A 66 -8.09 13.81 -16.79
C LYS A 66 -7.63 15.00 -17.63
N GLU A 67 -6.48 14.88 -18.30
CA GLU A 67 -5.92 15.91 -19.19
C GLU A 67 -6.33 15.69 -20.66
N SER A 68 -7.07 14.61 -20.97
CA SER A 68 -7.60 14.26 -22.29
C SER A 68 -9.08 14.62 -22.42
#